data_AF-A0A0F3GJW1-F1
#
_entry.id   AF-A0A0F3GJW1-F1
#
_cell.length_a   1.000
_cell.length_b   1.000
_cell.length_c   1.000
_cell.angle_alpha   90.00
_cell.angle_beta   90.00
_cell.angle_gamma   90.00
#
_symmetry.space_group_name_H-M   'P 1'
#
loop_
_entity.id
_entity.type
_entity.pdbx_description
1 polymer ?
#
loop_
_entity_poly.entity_id
_entity_poly.type
_entity_poly.pdbx_seq_one_letter_code
_entity_poly.pdbx_strand_id
1 'polypeptide(L)'
;MLGHSIGAALVGTFLGVLLCYGFVGPIANVLELKAKEEEVYFHVIRVALVAFVGGAAPQMAVESGRRAIPSSERPSFTELEESIRK
;
A
#
# COMPACT_ATOMS: atom_id res chain seq x y z
N MET A 1 34.90 -32.79 -21.68
CA MET A 1 34.26 -32.08 -20.54
C MET A 1 33.02 -31.27 -20.95
N LEU A 2 32.21 -31.72 -21.92
CA LEU A 2 31.02 -30.95 -22.36
C LEU A 2 29.80 -31.13 -21.43
N GLY A 3 29.62 -32.32 -20.86
CA GLY A 3 28.47 -32.61 -19.98
C GLY A 3 28.42 -31.76 -18.72
N HIS A 4 29.57 -31.35 -18.19
CA HIS A 4 29.63 -30.46 -17.01
C HIS A 4 29.10 -29.06 -17.34
N SER A 5 29.52 -28.48 -18.47
CA SER A 5 29.04 -27.17 -18.91
C SER A 5 27.54 -27.16 -19.23
N ILE A 6 27.03 -28.24 -19.84
CA ILE A 6 25.60 -28.37 -20.13
C ILE A 6 24.80 -28.56 -18.84
N GLY A 7 25.27 -29.41 -17.92
CA GLY A 7 24.63 -29.62 -16.62
C GLY A 7 24.57 -28.33 -15.78
N ALA A 8 25.66 -27.56 -15.75
CA ALA A 8 25.69 -26.27 -15.06
C ALA A 8 24.66 -25.28 -15.64
N ALA A 9 24.52 -25.22 -16.96
CA ALA A 9 23.55 -24.34 -17.62
C ALA A 9 22.10 -24.73 -17.28
N LEU A 10 21.76 -26.03 -17.27
CA LEU A 10 20.41 -26.51 -16.95
C LEU A 10 20.04 -26.31 -15.48
N VAL A 11 20.98 -26.50 -14.55
CA VAL A 11 20.74 -26.23 -13.12
C VAL A 11 20.59 -24.74 -12.88
N GLY A 12 21.37 -23.91 -13.58
CA GLY A 12 21.23 -22.45 -13.52
C GLY A 12 19.86 -21.95 -13.96
N THR A 13 19.33 -22.44 -15.09
CA THR A 13 18.00 -22.04 -15.57
C THR A 13 16.89 -22.55 -14.65
N PHE A 14 16.98 -23.80 -14.21
CA PHE A 14 16.02 -24.37 -13.26
C PHE A 14 15.99 -23.60 -11.94
N LEU A 15 17.16 -23.34 -11.34
CA LEU A 15 17.29 -22.62 -10.09
C LEU A 15 16.83 -21.16 -10.23
N GLY A 16 17.07 -20.53 -11.38
CA GLY A 16 16.56 -19.18 -11.67
C GLY A 16 15.04 -19.12 -11.65
N VAL A 17 14.36 -20.04 -12.36
CA VAL A 17 12.89 -20.13 -12.36
C VAL A 17 12.38 -20.43 -10.94
N LEU A 18 13.00 -21.38 -10.24
CA LEU A 18 12.60 -21.76 -8.88
C LEU A 18 12.70 -20.59 -7.91
N LEU A 19 13.77 -19.79 -7.95
CA LEU A 19 13.93 -18.63 -7.07
C LEU A 19 12.96 -17.49 -7.41
N CYS A 20 12.75 -17.21 -8.70
CA CYS A 20 11.82 -16.17 -9.13
C CYS A 20 10.41 -16.43 -8.64
N TYR A 21 9.87 -17.63 -8.90
CA TYR A 21 8.50 -17.96 -8.52
C TYR A 21 8.35 -18.39 -7.06
N GLY A 22 9.37 -19.06 -6.50
CA GLY A 22 9.31 -19.59 -5.14
C GLY A 22 9.66 -18.58 -4.05
N PHE A 23 10.45 -17.55 -4.36
CA PHE A 23 10.95 -16.61 -3.34
C PHE A 23 10.68 -15.16 -3.70
N VAL A 24 11.14 -14.70 -4.88
CA VAL A 24 11.05 -13.28 -5.25
C VAL A 24 9.59 -12.83 -5.42
N GLY A 25 8.76 -13.62 -6.10
CA GLY A 25 7.33 -13.32 -6.29
C GLY A 25 6.56 -13.16 -4.98
N PRO A 26 6.61 -14.14 -4.06
CA PRO A 26 5.96 -14.02 -2.75
C PRO A 26 6.42 -12.81 -1.94
N ILE A 27 7.72 -12.48 -1.96
CA ILE A 27 8.26 -11.31 -1.26
C ILE A 27 7.72 -10.01 -1.87
N ALA A 28 7.70 -9.91 -3.20
CA ALA A 28 7.15 -8.76 -3.89
C ALA A 28 5.68 -8.52 -3.52
N ASN A 29 4.86 -9.57 -3.47
CA ASN A 29 3.45 -9.46 -3.09
C ASN A 29 3.28 -8.96 -1.65
N VAL A 30 4.09 -9.44 -0.70
CA VAL A 30 4.03 -8.99 0.70
C VAL A 30 4.46 -7.53 0.82
N LEU A 31 5.49 -7.12 0.07
CA LEU A 31 5.90 -5.71 0.01
C LEU A 31 4.80 -4.84 -0.59
N GLU A 32 4.13 -5.29 -1.65
CA GLU A 32 3.04 -4.56 -2.28
C GLU A 32 1.85 -4.40 -1.33
N LEU A 33 1.50 -5.44 -0.57
CA LEU A 33 0.45 -5.37 0.45
C LEU A 33 0.78 -4.30 1.51
N LYS A 34 2.00 -4.31 2.05
CA LYS A 34 2.46 -3.30 3.01
C LYS A 34 2.45 -1.90 2.44
N ALA A 35 2.91 -1.74 1.19
CA ALA A 35 2.91 -0.46 0.50
C ALA A 35 1.49 0.08 0.28
N LYS A 36 0.54 -0.79 -0.06
CA LYS A 36 -0.88 -0.44 -0.21
C LYS A 36 -1.51 -0.01 1.12
N GLU A 37 -1.16 -0.65 2.22
CA GLU A 37 -1.61 -0.22 3.55
C GLU A 37 -1.13 1.21 3.85
N GLU A 38 0.14 1.52 3.60
CA GLU A 38 0.69 2.87 3.77
C GLU A 38 0.09 3.90 2.79
N GLU A 39 -0.17 3.49 1.54
CA GLU A 39 -0.76 4.34 0.50
C GLU A 39 -2.10 4.92 0.94
N VAL A 40 -2.93 4.13 1.62
CA VAL A 40 -4.24 4.57 2.12
C VAL A 40 -4.10 5.76 3.08
N TYR A 41 -3.12 5.76 3.98
CA TYR A 41 -2.88 6.87 4.90
C TYR A 41 -2.51 8.15 4.16
N PHE A 42 -1.56 8.05 3.22
CA PHE A 42 -1.16 9.19 2.41
C PHE A 42 -2.29 9.69 1.51
N HIS A 43 -3.14 8.78 1.02
CA HIS A 43 -4.31 9.14 0.23
C HIS A 43 -5.29 10.00 1.03
N VAL A 44 -5.62 9.60 2.27
CA VAL A 44 -6.52 10.35 3.14
C VAL A 44 -5.98 11.75 3.44
N ILE A 45 -4.69 11.85 3.80
CA ILE A 45 -4.02 13.12 4.06
C ILE A 45 -4.06 14.01 2.82
N ARG A 46 -3.74 13.44 1.65
CA ARG A 46 -3.78 14.15 0.37
C ARG A 46 -5.18 14.70 0.09
N VAL A 47 -6.23 13.88 0.25
CA VAL A 47 -7.61 14.31 0.00
C VAL A 47 -8.01 15.45 0.94
N ALA A 48 -7.68 15.35 2.23
CA ALA A 48 -7.98 16.40 3.21
C ALA A 48 -7.24 17.71 2.88
N LEU A 49 -5.94 17.64 2.55
CA LEU A 49 -5.13 18.80 2.19
C LEU A 49 -5.62 19.46 0.90
N VAL A 50 -5.93 18.66 -0.14
CA VAL A 50 -6.44 19.18 -1.41
C VAL A 50 -7.80 19.86 -1.21
N ALA A 51 -8.68 19.29 -0.38
CA ALA A 51 -9.97 19.91 -0.05
C ALA A 51 -9.77 21.26 0.68
N PHE A 52 -8.83 21.33 1.61
CA PHE A 52 -8.51 22.55 2.34
C PHE A 52 -7.93 23.63 1.41
N VAL A 53 -6.97 23.29 0.55
CA VAL A 53 -6.38 24.20 -0.45
C VAL A 53 -7.42 24.65 -1.49
N GLY A 54 -8.40 23.80 -1.80
CA GLY A 54 -9.54 24.12 -2.66
C GLY A 54 -10.53 25.14 -2.06
N GLY A 55 -10.28 25.66 -0.86
CA GLY A 55 -11.12 26.67 -0.20
C GLY A 55 -12.25 26.08 0.64
N ALA A 56 -12.28 24.77 0.89
CA ALA A 56 -13.22 24.19 1.83
C ALA A 56 -12.86 24.62 3.27
N ALA A 57 -13.89 24.91 4.08
CA ALA A 57 -13.69 25.18 5.50
C ALA A 57 -12.97 23.99 6.18
N PRO A 58 -12.13 24.22 7.21
CA PRO A 58 -11.37 23.16 7.88
C PRO A 58 -12.21 21.94 8.27
N GLN A 59 -13.42 22.15 8.78
CA GLN A 59 -14.33 21.05 9.14
C GLN A 59 -14.77 20.21 7.93
N MET A 60 -15.02 20.84 6.78
CA MET A 60 -15.40 20.13 5.56
C MET A 60 -14.21 19.41 4.91
N ALA A 61 -13.00 19.97 5.03
CA ALA A 61 -11.78 19.31 4.59
C ALA A 61 -11.50 18.03 5.40
N VAL A 62 -11.72 18.09 6.72
CA VAL A 62 -11.59 16.94 7.61
C VAL A 62 -12.65 15.87 7.34
N GLU A 63 -13.90 16.26 7.09
CA GLU A 63 -14.95 15.33 6.66
C GLU A 63 -14.60 14.68 5.31
N SER A 64 -14.01 15.42 4.37
CA SER A 64 -13.55 14.87 3.08
C SER A 64 -12.45 13.83 3.27
N GLY A 65 -11.53 14.06 4.21
CA GLY A 65 -10.54 13.06 4.64
C GLY A 65 -11.21 11.82 5.25
N ARG A 66 -12.15 12.01 6.19
CA ARG A 66 -12.94 10.90 6.77
C ARG A 66 -13.63 10.07 5.70
N ARG A 67 -14.09 10.72 4.63
CA ARG A 67 -14.78 10.04 3.53
C ARG A 67 -13.88 9.17 2.67
N ALA A 68 -12.59 9.49 2.61
CA ALA A 68 -11.57 8.75 1.87
C ALA A 68 -11.07 7.50 2.62
N ILE A 69 -11.37 7.37 3.93
CA ILE A 69 -11.02 6.19 4.72
C ILE A 69 -11.86 5.00 4.24
N PRO A 70 -11.26 3.80 4.06
CA PRO A 70 -11.99 2.57 3.73
C PRO A 70 -13.14 2.31 4.69
N SER A 71 -14.26 1.79 4.19
CA SER A 71 -15.51 1.64 4.95
C SER A 71 -15.40 0.81 6.23
N SER A 72 -14.43 -0.11 6.31
CA SER A 72 -14.18 -0.96 7.49
C SER A 72 -13.63 -0.18 8.69
N GLU A 73 -12.80 0.84 8.43
CA GLU A 73 -12.04 1.59 9.44
C GLU A 73 -12.57 3.02 9.60
N ARG A 74 -13.70 3.33 8.97
CA ARG A 74 -14.23 4.68 8.90
C ARG A 74 -14.88 5.06 10.23
N PRO A 75 -14.34 6.03 10.98
CA PRO A 75 -14.96 6.47 12.22
C PRO A 75 -16.27 7.20 11.94
N SER A 76 -17.16 7.21 12.93
CA SER A 76 -18.36 8.05 12.88
C SER A 76 -17.98 9.54 12.92
N PHE A 77 -18.89 10.40 12.48
CA PHE A 77 -18.66 11.85 12.53
C PHE A 77 -18.45 12.33 13.98
N THR A 78 -19.22 11.79 14.92
CA THR A 78 -19.17 12.13 16.34
C THR A 78 -17.83 11.75 16.98
N GLU A 79 -17.31 10.55 16.71
CA GLU A 79 -16.00 10.12 17.23
C GLU A 79 -14.83 10.95 16.67
N LEU A 80 -14.95 11.39 15.41
CA LEU A 80 -13.95 12.25 14.80
C LEU A 80 -13.96 13.65 15.42
N GLU A 81 -15.14 14.26 15.62
CA GLU A 81 -15.24 15.55 16.30
C GLU A 81 -14.71 15.49 17.73
N GLU A 82 -15.03 14.43 18.47
CA GLU A 82 -14.53 14.25 19.84
C GLU A 82 -13.01 14.11 19.88
N SER A 83 -12.43 13.42 18.89
CA SER A 83 -10.97 13.27 18.76
C SER A 83 -10.25 14.59 18.39
N ILE A 84 -10.91 15.49 17.66
CA ILE A 84 -10.37 16.81 17.29
C ILE A 84 -10.49 17.81 18.44
N ARG A 85 -11.51 17.66 19.29
CA ARG A 85 -11.78 18.56 20.42
C ARG A 85 -10.92 18.27 21.65
N LYS A 86 -10.25 17.11 21.67
CA LYS A 86 -9.34 16.66 22.71
C LYS A 86 -7.94 17.24 22.52
#